data_AF-A0A9N9KCW2-F1
#
_entry.id   AF-A0A9N9KCW2-F1
#
_cell.length_a   1.000
_cell.length_b   1.000
_cell.length_c   1.000
_cell.angle_alpha   90.00
_cell.angle_beta   90.00
_cell.angle_gamma   90.00
#
_symmetry.space_group_name_H-M   'P 1'
#
loop_
_entity.id
_entity.type
_entity.pdbx_description
1 polymer ?
#
loop_
_entity_poly.entity_id
_entity_poly.type
_entity_poly.pdbx_seq_one_letter_code
_entity_poly.pdbx_strand_id
1 'polypeptide(L)'
;KDRKTEPMSVYSLRIIVTTLFVIVLAGYTVFLILDVYNDQPTIISSLTNVNSFPVPMLILSNIPMKSHLNCYFTYAANNTREDNATCTQYLRQPVLDTTSNNYTSYFQPDGNLLFSTSSNDSLKNMGIMVYIDDPTYNANNLSMSIDITTVDT
;
A
#
# COMPACT_ATOMS: atom_id res chain seq x y z
N LYS A 1 -66.91 -4.59 42.52
CA LYS A 1 -65.89 -3.60 42.11
C LYS A 1 -65.62 -3.85 40.63
N ASP A 2 -66.49 -3.33 39.77
CA ASP A 2 -66.48 -3.66 38.35
C ASP A 2 -65.33 -2.95 37.64
N ARG A 3 -64.51 -3.77 36.98
CA ARG A 3 -63.37 -3.33 36.17
C ARG A 3 -63.95 -2.81 34.86
N LYS A 4 -64.04 -1.48 34.71
CA LYS A 4 -64.39 -0.83 33.43
C LYS A 4 -63.42 -1.31 32.35
N THR A 5 -63.90 -2.15 31.46
CA THR A 5 -63.19 -2.57 30.24
C THR A 5 -63.06 -1.34 29.34
N GLU A 6 -61.83 -1.03 28.92
CA GLU A 6 -61.58 0.06 27.98
C GLU A 6 -62.37 -0.18 26.67
N PRO A 7 -62.86 0.88 26.01
CA PRO A 7 -63.50 0.72 24.72
C PRO A 7 -62.49 0.14 23.71
N MET A 8 -62.88 -0.93 23.00
CA MET A 8 -62.07 -1.66 22.01
C MET A 8 -61.35 -0.76 20.99
N SER A 9 -61.91 0.43 20.68
CA SER A 9 -61.31 1.42 19.78
C SER A 9 -60.03 2.04 20.34
N VAL A 10 -59.98 2.33 21.64
CA VAL A 10 -58.80 2.91 22.31
C VAL A 10 -57.67 1.88 22.41
N TYR A 11 -58.03 0.62 22.68
CA TYR A 11 -57.07 -0.49 22.69
C TYR A 11 -56.43 -0.71 21.31
N SER A 12 -57.23 -0.70 20.25
CA SER A 12 -56.76 -0.88 18.87
C SER A 12 -55.85 0.26 18.42
N LEU A 13 -56.23 1.52 18.73
CA LEU A 13 -55.40 2.69 18.43
C LEU A 13 -54.03 2.62 19.12
N ARG A 14 -54.01 2.19 20.38
CA ARG A 14 -52.77 2.05 21.16
C ARG A 14 -51.82 1.03 20.53
N ILE A 15 -52.33 -0.08 20.03
CA ILE A 15 -51.52 -1.09 19.35
C ILE A 15 -50.92 -0.53 18.05
N ILE A 16 -51.72 0.17 17.24
CA ILE A 16 -51.25 0.76 15.98
C ILE A 16 -50.14 1.78 16.25
N VAL A 17 -50.36 2.70 17.20
CA VAL A 17 -49.38 3.72 17.56
C VAL A 17 -48.10 3.07 18.11
N THR A 18 -48.24 2.08 18.98
CA THR A 18 -47.08 1.36 19.54
C THR A 18 -46.27 0.65 18.44
N THR A 19 -46.95 0.01 17.50
CA THR A 19 -46.30 -0.68 16.36
C THR A 19 -45.55 0.32 15.47
N LEU A 20 -46.15 1.48 15.19
CA LEU A 20 -45.53 2.54 14.40
C LEU A 20 -44.26 3.08 15.08
N PHE A 21 -44.32 3.32 16.40
CA PHE A 21 -43.14 3.72 17.18
C PHE A 21 -42.01 2.67 17.12
N VAL A 22 -42.34 1.38 17.22
CA VAL A 22 -41.34 0.30 17.12
C VAL A 22 -40.67 0.28 15.74
N ILE A 23 -41.43 0.48 14.66
CA ILE A 23 -40.87 0.55 13.30
C ILE A 23 -39.91 1.74 13.16
N VAL A 24 -40.29 2.92 13.66
CA VAL A 24 -39.43 4.12 13.62
C VAL A 24 -38.14 3.91 14.43
N LEU A 25 -38.24 3.32 15.63
CA LEU A 25 -37.09 2.98 16.46
C LEU A 25 -36.16 1.97 15.77
N ALA A 26 -36.72 0.91 15.18
CA ALA A 26 -35.95 -0.09 14.44
C ALA A 26 -35.23 0.54 13.24
N GLY A 27 -35.94 1.36 12.46
CA GLY A 27 -35.36 2.08 11.32
C GLY A 27 -34.21 2.99 11.75
N TYR A 28 -34.42 3.79 12.80
CA TYR A 28 -33.38 4.68 13.33
C TYR A 28 -32.15 3.91 13.83
N THR A 29 -32.36 2.75 14.47
CA THR A 29 -31.25 1.89 14.92
C THR A 29 -30.42 1.38 13.75
N VAL A 30 -31.06 0.98 12.64
CA VAL A 30 -30.34 0.55 11.42
C VAL A 30 -29.52 1.69 10.83
N PHE A 31 -30.07 2.90 10.76
CA PHE A 31 -29.33 4.09 10.30
C PHE A 31 -28.08 4.35 11.15
N LEU A 32 -28.21 4.33 12.48
CA LEU A 32 -27.06 4.51 13.38
C LEU A 32 -25.98 3.43 13.18
N ILE A 33 -26.38 2.17 12.96
CA ILE A 33 -25.42 1.08 12.70
C ILE A 33 -24.66 1.34 11.40
N LEU A 34 -25.35 1.78 10.35
CA LEU A 34 -24.72 2.10 9.07
C LEU A 34 -23.76 3.30 9.19
N ASP A 35 -24.17 4.34 9.90
CA ASP A 35 -23.32 5.52 10.15
C ASP A 35 -22.04 5.12 10.89
N VAL A 36 -22.14 4.32 11.96
CA VAL A 36 -20.97 3.81 12.70
C VAL A 36 -20.08 2.92 11.84
N TYR A 37 -20.68 2.06 11.00
CA TYR A 37 -19.92 1.19 10.09
C TYR A 37 -19.14 2.00 9.05
N ASN A 38 -19.72 3.11 8.57
CA ASN A 38 -19.11 3.98 7.58
C ASN A 38 -18.09 4.96 8.18
N ASP A 39 -18.26 5.39 9.43
CA ASP A 39 -17.36 6.33 10.10
C ASP A 39 -15.96 5.75 10.35
N GLN A 40 -15.85 4.45 10.60
CA GLN A 40 -14.57 3.76 10.79
C GLN A 40 -14.56 2.43 10.06
N PRO A 41 -14.17 2.40 8.77
CA PRO A 41 -13.94 1.14 8.10
C PRO A 41 -12.86 0.38 8.86
N THR A 42 -13.24 -0.74 9.45
CA THR A 42 -12.27 -1.65 10.05
C THR A 42 -11.44 -2.22 8.91
N ILE A 43 -10.13 -1.93 8.90
CA ILE A 43 -9.22 -2.46 7.90
C ILE A 43 -9.10 -3.97 8.16
N ILE A 44 -9.87 -4.77 7.44
CA ILE A 44 -9.73 -6.23 7.45
C ILE A 44 -8.63 -6.57 6.45
N SER A 45 -7.43 -6.84 6.97
CA SER A 45 -6.34 -7.35 6.14
C SER A 45 -6.66 -8.80 5.74
N SER A 46 -6.84 -9.04 4.43
CA SER A 46 -6.92 -10.41 3.90
C SER A 46 -5.68 -10.69 3.05
N LEU A 47 -5.03 -11.82 3.31
CA LEU A 47 -3.91 -12.28 2.50
C LEU A 47 -4.48 -13.14 1.38
N THR A 48 -4.22 -12.75 0.14
CA THR A 48 -4.57 -13.54 -1.05
C THR A 48 -3.30 -14.01 -1.72
N ASN A 49 -3.29 -15.26 -2.16
CA ASN A 49 -2.17 -15.78 -2.93
C ASN A 49 -2.30 -15.28 -4.37
N VAL A 50 -1.29 -14.56 -4.82
CA VAL A 50 -1.23 -14.01 -6.19
C VAL A 50 -0.10 -14.69 -6.94
N ASN A 51 -0.36 -15.09 -8.19
CA ASN A 51 0.64 -15.73 -9.03
C ASN A 51 1.70 -14.75 -9.54
N SER A 52 1.37 -13.45 -9.56
CA SER A 52 2.25 -12.36 -9.92
C SER A 52 1.82 -11.07 -9.26
N PHE A 53 2.76 -10.16 -9.02
CA PHE A 53 2.51 -8.81 -8.53
C PHE A 53 3.46 -7.82 -9.20
N PRO A 54 3.06 -6.55 -9.38
CA PRO A 54 3.90 -5.56 -10.04
C PRO A 54 5.16 -5.23 -9.24
N VAL A 55 6.24 -4.92 -9.95
CA VAL A 55 7.43 -4.36 -9.31
C VAL A 55 7.09 -2.94 -8.83
N PRO A 56 7.29 -2.61 -7.55
CA PRO A 56 6.96 -1.29 -7.03
C PRO A 56 7.93 -0.24 -7.57
N MET A 57 7.48 1.01 -7.57
CA MET A 57 8.39 2.14 -7.74
C MET A 57 9.23 2.28 -6.45
N LEU A 58 10.53 2.51 -6.61
CA LEU A 58 11.43 2.78 -5.49
C LEU A 58 11.94 4.21 -5.59
N ILE A 59 11.87 4.94 -4.48
CA ILE A 59 12.50 6.24 -4.31
C ILE A 59 13.69 6.04 -3.40
N LEU A 60 14.89 6.36 -3.90
CA LEU A 60 16.13 6.36 -3.14
C LEU A 60 16.50 7.81 -2.84
N SER A 61 16.28 8.23 -1.61
CA SER A 61 16.49 9.60 -1.16
C SER A 61 17.59 9.69 -0.10
N ASN A 62 17.96 10.93 0.23
CA ASN A 62 18.90 11.23 1.31
C ASN A 62 20.29 10.61 1.09
N ILE A 63 20.70 10.42 -0.17
CA ILE A 63 22.02 9.89 -0.50
C ILE A 63 23.04 11.01 -0.25
N PRO A 64 23.93 10.90 0.75
CA PRO A 64 24.71 12.05 1.23
C PRO A 64 25.90 12.40 0.34
N MET A 65 26.19 11.59 -0.68
CA MET A 65 27.40 11.70 -1.49
C MET A 65 27.13 11.42 -2.95
N LYS A 66 28.03 11.91 -3.81
CA LYS A 66 28.00 11.57 -5.23
C LYS A 66 28.15 10.07 -5.42
N SER A 67 27.19 9.47 -6.12
CA SER A 67 27.15 8.04 -6.40
C SER A 67 26.54 7.78 -7.77
N HIS A 68 26.86 6.62 -8.32
CA HIS A 68 26.11 6.05 -9.43
C HIS A 68 25.44 4.77 -8.98
N LEU A 69 24.26 4.51 -9.55
CA LEU A 69 23.49 3.32 -9.27
C LEU A 69 23.55 2.38 -10.46
N ASN A 70 23.56 1.08 -10.16
CA ASN A 70 23.31 0.06 -11.15
C ASN A 70 22.21 -0.87 -10.62
N CYS A 71 21.57 -1.62 -11.50
CA CYS A 71 20.57 -2.59 -11.08
C CYS A 71 20.64 -3.86 -11.91
N TYR A 72 20.10 -4.93 -11.35
CA TYR A 72 20.09 -6.24 -11.98
C TYR A 72 18.77 -6.96 -11.69
N PHE A 73 18.43 -7.86 -12.60
CA PHE A 73 17.33 -8.79 -12.44
C PHE A 73 17.86 -10.21 -12.29
N THR A 74 17.17 -11.03 -11.51
CA THR A 74 17.38 -12.49 -11.53
C THR A 74 16.08 -13.15 -11.94
N TYR A 75 16.15 -13.99 -12.97
CA TYR A 75 15.01 -14.72 -13.49
C TYR A 75 14.95 -16.15 -12.94
N ALA A 76 13.74 -16.69 -12.76
CA ALA A 76 13.52 -18.00 -12.14
C ALA A 76 14.11 -19.17 -12.96
N ALA A 77 14.09 -19.07 -14.29
CA ALA A 77 14.51 -20.15 -15.19
C ALA A 77 15.99 -20.56 -15.00
N ASN A 78 16.88 -19.56 -14.89
CA ASN A 78 18.32 -19.80 -14.87
C ASN A 78 18.97 -19.48 -13.52
N ASN A 79 18.26 -18.81 -12.59
CA ASN A 79 18.81 -18.19 -11.38
C ASN A 79 20.08 -17.35 -11.65
N THR A 80 20.30 -16.94 -12.89
CA THR A 80 21.43 -16.11 -13.27
C THR A 80 21.03 -14.67 -13.07
N ARG A 81 21.93 -13.94 -12.42
CA ARG A 81 21.87 -12.50 -12.35
C ARG A 81 22.17 -11.93 -13.74
N GLU A 82 21.23 -11.15 -14.25
CA GLU A 82 21.35 -10.45 -15.52
C GLU A 82 21.64 -8.96 -15.23
N ASP A 83 22.92 -8.60 -15.36
CA ASP A 83 23.38 -7.21 -15.33
C ASP A 83 23.12 -6.59 -16.73
N ASN A 84 21.85 -6.44 -17.11
CA ASN A 84 21.46 -6.00 -18.46
C ASN A 84 20.91 -4.56 -18.46
N ALA A 85 21.04 -3.91 -19.62
CA ALA A 85 20.43 -2.62 -19.98
C ALA A 85 18.92 -2.57 -19.68
N THR A 86 18.24 -3.72 -19.71
CA THR A 86 16.81 -3.88 -19.40
C THR A 86 16.43 -3.49 -17.97
N CYS A 87 17.32 -3.60 -16.99
CA CYS A 87 17.04 -3.06 -15.66
C CYS A 87 17.32 -1.55 -15.62
N THR A 88 18.45 -1.14 -16.19
CA THR A 88 18.91 0.25 -16.13
C THR A 88 17.97 1.25 -16.81
N GLN A 89 17.13 0.81 -17.75
CA GLN A 89 16.12 1.67 -18.38
C GLN A 89 15.10 2.22 -17.37
N TYR A 90 14.84 1.48 -16.28
CA TYR A 90 13.92 1.88 -15.22
C TYR A 90 14.61 2.68 -14.12
N LEU A 91 15.94 2.75 -14.15
CA LEU A 91 16.75 3.38 -13.11
C LEU A 91 17.18 4.79 -13.54
N ARG A 92 16.82 5.80 -12.76
CA ARG A 92 17.34 7.16 -12.94
C ARG A 92 18.52 7.39 -12.02
N GLN A 93 19.63 7.87 -12.57
CA GLN A 93 20.82 8.15 -11.77
C GLN A 93 20.56 9.23 -10.70
N PRO A 94 21.28 9.19 -9.57
CA PRO A 94 21.12 10.17 -8.51
C PRO A 94 21.39 11.60 -8.98
N VAL A 95 20.46 12.51 -8.70
CA VAL A 95 20.58 13.94 -9.00
C VAL A 95 20.65 14.71 -7.68
N LEU A 96 21.56 15.69 -7.61
CA LEU A 96 21.71 16.55 -6.43
C LEU A 96 20.47 17.43 -6.25
N ASP A 97 19.82 17.32 -5.10
CA ASP A 97 18.83 18.27 -4.63
C ASP A 97 19.55 19.44 -3.93
N THR A 98 19.43 20.63 -4.51
CA THR A 98 20.08 21.85 -4.02
C THR A 98 19.51 22.33 -2.69
N THR A 99 18.35 21.84 -2.27
CA THR A 99 17.70 22.23 -1.01
C THR A 99 18.21 21.42 0.17
N SER A 100 18.26 20.09 0.01
CA SER A 100 18.74 19.16 1.05
C SER A 100 20.25 18.90 0.99
N ASN A 101 20.91 19.31 -0.09
CA ASN A 101 22.31 18.97 -0.41
C ASN A 101 22.59 17.46 -0.46
N ASN A 102 21.54 16.67 -0.72
CA ASN A 102 21.60 15.22 -0.87
C ASN A 102 21.18 14.82 -2.27
N TYR A 103 21.57 13.62 -2.70
CA TYR A 103 21.18 13.07 -3.98
C TYR A 103 19.89 12.26 -3.86
N THR A 104 19.06 12.33 -4.90
CA THR A 104 17.83 11.56 -5.03
C THR A 104 17.80 10.80 -6.35
N SER A 105 17.34 9.57 -6.31
CA SER A 105 17.19 8.65 -7.45
C SER A 105 15.85 7.94 -7.36
N TYR A 106 15.43 7.36 -8.49
CA TYR A 106 14.20 6.59 -8.58
C TYR A 106 14.41 5.36 -9.46
N PHE A 107 13.80 4.26 -9.07
CA PHE A 107 13.53 3.11 -9.92
C PHE A 107 12.04 3.12 -10.25
N GLN A 108 11.70 3.31 -11.53
CA GLN A 108 10.32 3.46 -11.99
C GLN A 108 10.05 2.48 -13.15
N PRO A 109 9.38 1.35 -12.87
CA PRO A 109 8.95 0.42 -13.92
C PRO A 109 7.73 0.97 -14.67
N ASP A 110 7.63 0.69 -15.97
CA ASP A 110 6.51 1.14 -16.83
C ASP A 110 5.22 0.31 -16.65
N GLY A 111 5.01 -0.30 -15.47
CA GLY A 111 3.85 -1.14 -15.14
C GLY A 111 3.81 -2.54 -15.75
N ASN A 112 4.62 -2.83 -16.78
CA ASN A 112 4.69 -4.15 -17.42
C ASN A 112 5.63 -5.14 -16.71
N LEU A 113 6.39 -4.67 -15.72
CA LEU A 113 7.35 -5.49 -14.99
C LEU A 113 6.68 -6.12 -13.77
N LEU A 114 6.63 -7.46 -13.73
CA LEU A 114 5.95 -8.23 -12.70
C LEU A 114 6.91 -9.23 -12.06
N PHE A 115 6.90 -9.31 -10.74
CA PHE A 115 7.38 -10.50 -10.04
C PHE A 115 6.36 -11.62 -10.25
N SER A 116 6.80 -12.81 -10.64
CA SER A 116 5.91 -13.93 -10.94
C SER A 116 6.45 -15.26 -10.40
N THR A 117 5.53 -16.14 -10.04
CA THR A 117 5.81 -17.52 -9.61
C THR A 117 5.96 -18.49 -10.78
N SER A 118 5.75 -18.06 -12.04
CA SER A 118 5.90 -18.91 -13.22
C SER A 118 7.34 -19.36 -13.41
N SER A 119 7.57 -20.63 -13.79
CA SER A 119 8.92 -21.22 -13.81
C SER A 119 9.82 -20.73 -14.95
N ASN A 120 9.24 -20.22 -16.03
CA ASN A 120 9.98 -19.87 -17.24
C ASN A 120 9.92 -18.34 -17.40
N ASP A 121 11.08 -17.69 -17.33
CA ASP A 121 11.33 -16.27 -17.55
C ASP A 121 10.61 -15.25 -16.64
N SER A 122 10.10 -15.69 -15.48
CA SER A 122 9.60 -14.74 -14.47
C SER A 122 10.73 -14.00 -13.76
N LEU A 123 10.51 -12.72 -13.50
CA LEU A 123 11.35 -11.98 -12.58
C LEU A 123 11.16 -12.54 -11.17
N LYS A 124 12.26 -13.00 -10.58
CA LYS A 124 12.28 -13.58 -9.23
C LYS A 124 12.78 -12.57 -8.20
N ASN A 125 13.82 -11.80 -8.55
CA ASN A 125 14.35 -10.76 -7.70
C ASN A 125 14.90 -9.60 -8.53
N MET A 126 15.05 -8.47 -7.87
CA MET A 126 15.74 -7.28 -8.36
C MET A 126 16.70 -6.82 -7.27
N GLY A 127 17.87 -6.34 -7.68
CA GLY A 127 18.79 -5.66 -6.78
C GLY A 127 19.24 -4.32 -7.35
N ILE A 128 19.43 -3.36 -6.46
CA ILE A 128 20.06 -2.06 -6.76
C ILE A 128 21.40 -2.04 -6.04
N MET A 129 22.45 -1.69 -6.77
CA MET A 129 23.79 -1.50 -6.26
C MET A 129 24.12 -0.03 -6.28
N VAL A 130 24.67 0.45 -5.17
CA VAL A 130 25.12 1.83 -5.01
C VAL A 130 26.64 1.83 -5.07
N TYR A 131 27.19 2.58 -6.02
CA TYR A 131 28.62 2.82 -6.13
C TYR A 131 28.90 4.25 -5.73
N ILE A 132 29.75 4.43 -4.72
CA ILE A 132 30.09 5.74 -4.19
C ILE A 132 31.29 6.26 -4.99
N ASP A 133 31.10 7.39 -5.69
CA ASP A 133 32.13 8.04 -6.51
C ASP A 133 32.81 9.21 -5.76
N ASP A 134 32.48 9.38 -4.48
CA ASP A 134 32.96 10.49 -3.69
C ASP A 134 34.33 10.17 -3.07
N PRO A 135 35.39 10.96 -3.37
CA PRO A 135 36.72 10.72 -2.82
C PRO A 135 36.81 10.95 -1.30
N THR A 136 35.81 11.60 -0.71
CA THR A 136 35.73 11.81 0.74
C THR A 136 35.10 10.63 1.50
N TYR A 137 34.56 9.64 0.77
CA TYR A 137 33.99 8.44 1.37
C TYR A 137 35.03 7.64 2.16
N ASN A 138 34.69 7.29 3.39
CA ASN A 138 35.51 6.44 4.25
C ASN A 138 34.63 5.36 4.87
N ALA A 139 34.85 4.11 4.49
CA ALA A 139 34.09 2.95 4.99
C ALA A 139 34.19 2.74 6.51
N ASN A 140 35.19 3.35 7.18
CA ASN A 140 35.33 3.28 8.63
C ASN A 140 34.42 4.28 9.37
N ASN A 141 33.76 5.20 8.66
CA ASN A 141 32.80 6.15 9.22
C ASN A 141 31.39 5.86 8.66
N LEU A 142 30.67 4.98 9.34
CA LEU A 142 29.41 4.37 8.88
C LEU A 142 28.17 5.26 9.05
N SER A 143 28.29 6.58 9.15
CA SER A 143 27.16 7.47 9.41
C SER A 143 26.29 7.78 8.18
N MET A 144 26.18 6.86 7.23
CA MET A 144 25.46 7.08 5.97
C MET A 144 24.23 6.18 5.90
N SER A 145 23.07 6.81 5.75
CA SER A 145 21.80 6.15 5.49
C SER A 145 21.31 6.53 4.09
N ILE A 146 20.79 5.55 3.36
CA ILE A 146 20.03 5.78 2.12
C ILE A 146 18.61 5.36 2.43
N ASP A 147 17.68 6.28 2.28
CA ASP A 147 16.27 6.03 2.55
C ASP A 147 15.63 5.45 1.30
N ILE A 148 15.09 4.23 1.41
CA ILE A 148 14.39 3.54 0.32
C ILE A 148 12.91 3.50 0.65
N THR A 149 12.11 4.21 -0.15
CA THR A 149 10.66 4.22 -0.01
C THR A 149 10.02 3.52 -1.19
N THR A 150 9.18 2.53 -0.91
CA THR A 150 8.34 1.87 -1.92
C THR A 150 7.06 2.68 -2.12
N VAL A 151 6.72 2.96 -3.37
CA VAL A 151 5.46 3.61 -3.72
C VAL A 151 4.62 2.61 -4.52
N ASP A 152 3.45 2.27 -3.99
CA ASP A 152 2.39 1.61 -4.75
C ASP A 152 1.71 2.68 -5.60
N THR A 153 1.77 2.49 -6.92
CA THR A 153 1.06 3.32 -7.92
C THR A 153 -0.21 2.64 -8.37
#